data_AF-A0A356LES0-F1
#
_entry.id   AF-A0A356LES0-F1
#
_cell.length_a   1.000
_cell.length_b   1.000
_cell.length_c   1.000
_cell.angle_alpha   90.00
_cell.angle_beta   90.00
_cell.angle_gamma   90.00
#
_symmetry.space_group_name_H-M   'P 1'
#
loop_
_entity.id
_entity.type
_entity.pdbx_description
1 polymer ?
#
loop_
_entity_poly.entity_id
_entity_poly.type
_entity_poly.pdbx_seq_one_letter_code
_entity_poly.pdbx_strand_id
1 'polypeptide(L)'
;MGFTARRAPLAQQVKLHDASESWGCRRKIIILLRLYSYNRVFFHKFKRMDMAMSDEERYAWIRLTLEPGIGPVTARHLLVAFGLPQDIFGASVAALMKVVPQKQAVQLAAAVDPVTHTLIERTFDWLARPGHHIVTLADELYPARLLDTADPPSLLYVDGDPQALSRPVLAMVGARSATAGGTDNAFAFARHLADAGWTIASGLAQG
;
A
#
# COMPACT_ATOMS: atom_id res chain seq x y z
N MET A 1 -14.45 -36.18 3.73
CA MET A 1 -13.21 -35.60 3.16
C MET A 1 -13.33 -34.08 3.26
N GLY A 2 -12.81 -33.49 4.33
CA GLY A 2 -12.93 -32.05 4.61
C GLY A 2 -11.68 -31.31 4.14
N PHE A 3 -11.84 -30.37 3.21
CA PHE A 3 -10.78 -29.47 2.77
C PHE A 3 -10.53 -28.42 3.85
N THR A 4 -9.30 -28.42 4.39
CA THR A 4 -8.80 -27.41 5.31
C THR A 4 -8.41 -26.16 4.52
N ALA A 5 -9.14 -25.06 4.72
CA ALA A 5 -8.80 -23.75 4.20
C ALA A 5 -7.51 -23.25 4.86
N ARG A 6 -6.39 -23.28 4.13
CA ARG A 6 -5.13 -22.66 4.54
C ARG A 6 -5.21 -21.15 4.31
N ARG A 7 -5.22 -20.40 5.42
CA ARG A 7 -5.15 -18.93 5.47
C ARG A 7 -3.97 -18.41 4.65
N ALA A 8 -4.22 -17.41 3.81
CA ALA A 8 -3.20 -16.51 3.30
C ALA A 8 -2.50 -15.80 4.48
N PRO A 9 -1.19 -15.48 4.38
CA PRO A 9 -0.48 -14.70 5.40
C PRO A 9 -1.11 -13.31 5.51
N LEU A 10 -1.12 -12.75 6.73
CA LEU A 10 -1.88 -11.54 7.11
C LEU A 10 -1.80 -10.41 6.07
N ALA A 11 -2.83 -10.28 5.25
CA ALA A 11 -3.13 -9.05 4.55
C ALA A 11 -3.49 -7.99 5.60
N GLN A 12 -2.87 -6.81 5.51
CA GLN A 12 -3.32 -5.63 6.25
C GLN A 12 -4.75 -5.28 5.77
N GLN A 13 -5.74 -5.75 6.52
CA GLN A 13 -7.10 -5.25 6.40
C GLN A 13 -7.09 -3.80 6.92
N VAL A 14 -7.42 -2.86 6.04
CA VAL A 14 -7.52 -1.45 6.37
C VAL A 14 -8.67 -1.26 7.38
N LYS A 15 -8.33 -0.95 8.63
CA LYS A 15 -9.24 -0.42 9.64
C LYS A 15 -9.00 1.08 9.77
N LEU A 16 -10.01 1.88 9.45
CA LEU A 16 -10.04 3.32 9.69
C LEU A 16 -10.80 3.58 11.00
N HIS A 17 -10.15 4.25 11.94
CA HIS A 17 -10.79 4.86 13.11
C HIS A 17 -10.34 6.31 13.19
N ASP A 18 -11.34 7.19 13.38
CA ASP A 18 -11.19 8.62 13.60
C ASP A 18 -11.19 8.91 15.11
N ALA A 19 -10.25 9.73 15.57
CA ALA A 19 -10.32 10.36 16.89
C ALA A 19 -9.41 11.60 16.93
N SER A 20 -10.06 12.74 17.11
CA SER A 20 -9.56 14.08 17.41
C SER A 20 -8.67 14.16 18.65
N GLU A 21 -7.61 14.98 18.62
CA GLU A 21 -7.47 16.22 19.43
C GLU A 21 -6.01 16.74 19.56
N SER A 22 -5.92 18.07 19.53
CA SER A 22 -4.89 18.97 20.08
C SER A 22 -3.58 19.25 19.30
N TRP A 23 -3.33 20.55 19.16
CA TRP A 23 -2.37 21.20 18.27
C TRP A 23 -1.00 21.40 18.94
N GLY A 24 0.04 20.80 18.35
CA GLY A 24 1.45 21.22 18.45
C GLY A 24 1.97 21.60 17.06
N CYS A 25 1.23 22.46 16.35
CA CYS A 25 1.26 22.57 14.89
C CYS A 25 2.09 23.76 14.40
N ARG A 26 3.41 23.64 14.50
CA ARG A 26 4.31 24.41 13.61
C ARG A 26 5.42 23.55 13.00
N ARG A 27 5.89 22.49 13.68
CA ARG A 27 6.86 21.54 13.09
C ARG A 27 6.21 20.44 12.24
N LYS A 28 5.03 19.93 12.61
CA LYS A 28 4.30 18.88 11.85
C LYS A 28 3.79 19.40 10.50
N ILE A 29 3.26 20.62 10.44
CA ILE A 29 2.82 21.27 9.19
C ILE A 29 3.98 21.47 8.21
N ILE A 30 5.19 21.81 8.69
CA ILE A 30 6.36 21.98 7.81
C ILE A 30 6.83 20.63 7.25
N ILE A 31 6.83 19.56 8.04
CA ILE A 31 7.19 18.20 7.55
C ILE A 31 6.13 17.68 6.57
N LEU A 32 4.84 17.83 6.88
CA LEU A 32 3.73 17.44 6.00
C LEU A 32 3.76 18.23 4.69
N LEU A 33 3.91 19.56 4.72
CA LEU A 33 4.01 20.39 3.50
C LEU A 33 5.27 20.08 2.69
N ARG A 34 6.40 19.78 3.34
CA ARG A 34 7.63 19.38 2.64
C ARG A 34 7.50 17.99 2.03
N LEU A 35 6.81 17.04 2.68
CA LEU A 35 6.47 15.73 2.14
C LEU A 35 5.39 15.79 1.04
N TYR A 36 4.44 16.73 1.10
CA TYR A 36 3.42 16.93 0.08
C TYR A 36 3.99 17.60 -1.17
N SER A 37 4.85 18.61 -0.97
CA SER A 37 5.57 19.29 -2.05
C SER A 37 6.69 18.42 -2.64
N TYR A 38 7.38 17.62 -1.82
CA TYR A 38 8.31 16.59 -2.32
C TYR A 38 7.60 15.38 -2.93
N ASN A 39 6.44 14.94 -2.44
CA ASN A 39 5.62 13.96 -3.17
C ASN A 39 5.35 14.53 -4.56
N ARG A 40 4.97 15.80 -4.71
CA ARG A 40 4.75 16.36 -6.06
C ARG A 40 6.02 16.41 -6.94
N VAL A 41 7.21 16.66 -6.37
CA VAL A 41 8.49 16.76 -7.08
C VAL A 41 9.14 15.39 -7.36
N PHE A 42 9.05 14.43 -6.43
CA PHE A 42 9.42 13.03 -6.62
C PHE A 42 8.51 12.41 -7.69
N PHE A 43 7.21 12.65 -7.62
CA PHE A 43 6.25 12.11 -8.60
C PHE A 43 6.36 12.76 -9.99
N HIS A 44 6.77 14.02 -10.13
CA HIS A 44 6.96 14.63 -11.46
C HIS A 44 8.19 14.09 -12.21
N LYS A 45 9.20 13.56 -11.50
CA LYS A 45 10.39 12.98 -12.13
C LYS A 45 10.24 11.48 -12.43
N PHE A 46 9.24 10.83 -11.83
CA PHE A 46 9.03 9.38 -11.88
C PHE A 46 7.60 8.97 -12.26
N LYS A 47 6.87 9.82 -12.99
CA LYS A 47 5.54 9.48 -13.54
C LYS A 47 5.69 8.34 -14.56
N ARG A 48 5.36 7.11 -14.15
CA ARG A 48 5.18 5.99 -15.10
C ARG A 48 3.84 6.18 -15.82
N MET A 49 3.91 6.59 -17.08
CA MET A 49 2.76 6.61 -18.01
C MET A 49 2.63 5.30 -18.81
N ASP A 50 3.62 4.39 -18.74
CA ASP A 50 3.67 3.15 -19.53
C ASP A 50 3.96 1.91 -18.66
N MET A 51 3.23 0.82 -18.92
CA MET A 51 3.09 -0.37 -18.06
C MET A 51 4.19 -1.42 -18.27
N ALA A 52 5.32 -1.32 -17.56
CA ALA A 52 6.06 -2.50 -17.11
C ALA A 52 7.06 -2.13 -16.01
N MET A 53 6.68 -2.36 -14.75
CA MET A 53 7.65 -2.50 -13.68
C MET A 53 8.52 -3.73 -13.97
N SER A 54 9.84 -3.57 -13.96
CA SER A 54 10.74 -4.72 -14.15
C SER A 54 10.56 -5.72 -13.01
N ASP A 55 10.89 -6.99 -13.23
CA ASP A 55 10.81 -7.99 -12.18
C ASP A 55 11.76 -7.66 -11.02
N GLU A 56 12.90 -7.03 -11.28
CA GLU A 56 13.82 -6.54 -10.24
C GLU A 56 13.15 -5.46 -9.37
N GLU A 57 12.49 -4.48 -9.98
CA GLU A 57 11.81 -3.43 -9.24
C GLU A 57 10.62 -3.99 -8.45
N ARG A 58 9.83 -4.87 -9.07
CA ARG A 58 8.72 -5.59 -8.43
C ARG A 58 9.20 -6.39 -7.22
N TYR A 59 10.29 -7.13 -7.38
CA TYR A 59 10.93 -7.88 -6.32
C TYR A 59 11.31 -6.94 -5.15
N ALA A 60 11.94 -5.81 -5.47
CA ALA A 60 12.38 -4.86 -4.46
C ALA A 60 11.20 -4.21 -3.72
N TRP A 61 10.11 -3.84 -4.40
CA TRP A 61 8.91 -3.35 -3.74
C TRP A 61 8.28 -4.39 -2.81
N ILE A 62 8.14 -5.64 -3.26
CA ILE A 62 7.58 -6.72 -2.43
C ILE A 62 8.49 -6.96 -1.23
N ARG A 63 9.81 -7.07 -1.43
CA ARG A 63 10.80 -7.21 -0.35
C ARG A 63 10.62 -6.11 0.70
N LEU A 64 10.54 -4.85 0.29
CA LEU A 64 10.40 -3.71 1.20
C LEU A 64 9.17 -3.82 2.11
N THR A 65 8.07 -4.41 1.64
CA THR A 65 6.87 -4.64 2.48
C THR A 65 7.01 -5.79 3.47
N LEU A 66 7.94 -6.70 3.23
CA LEU A 66 8.15 -7.91 4.02
C LEU A 66 9.33 -7.79 4.99
N GLU A 67 10.17 -6.75 4.84
CA GLU A 67 11.36 -6.54 5.66
C GLU A 67 11.02 -6.42 7.17
N PRO A 68 11.49 -7.38 8.01
CA PRO A 68 11.16 -7.38 9.43
C PRO A 68 11.61 -6.10 10.14
N GLY A 69 10.68 -5.47 10.87
CA GLY A 69 10.96 -4.23 11.60
C GLY A 69 11.01 -2.97 10.74
N ILE A 70 10.73 -3.07 9.43
CA ILE A 70 10.57 -1.92 8.54
C ILE A 70 9.08 -1.68 8.32
N GLY A 71 8.50 -0.79 9.12
CA GLY A 71 7.10 -0.37 8.97
C GLY A 71 6.91 0.69 7.87
N PRO A 72 5.65 1.05 7.52
CA PRO A 72 5.34 1.99 6.45
C PRO A 72 6.03 3.36 6.58
N VAL A 73 6.12 3.89 7.81
CA VAL A 73 6.81 5.16 8.08
C VAL A 73 8.30 5.07 7.75
N THR A 74 8.97 4.01 8.20
CA THR A 74 10.38 3.78 7.95
C THR A 74 10.64 3.55 6.47
N ALA A 75 9.83 2.72 5.81
CA ALA A 75 9.89 2.50 4.37
C ALA A 75 9.78 3.81 3.59
N ARG A 76 8.86 4.71 3.99
CA ARG A 76 8.73 6.03 3.38
C ARG A 76 9.97 6.89 3.55
N HIS A 77 10.57 6.93 4.74
CA HIS A 77 11.81 7.69 4.96
C HIS A 77 12.95 7.15 4.10
N LEU A 78 13.05 5.83 3.93
CA LEU A 78 14.03 5.22 3.04
C LEU A 78 13.76 5.59 1.58
N LEU A 79 12.52 5.51 1.11
CA LEU A 79 12.15 5.90 -0.26
C LEU A 79 12.46 7.38 -0.54
N VAL A 80 12.20 8.27 0.44
CA VAL A 80 12.55 9.70 0.33
C VAL A 80 14.06 9.92 0.24
N ALA A 81 14.86 9.13 0.99
CA ALA A 81 16.30 9.30 1.05
C ALA A 81 17.05 8.67 -0.13
N PHE A 82 16.57 7.54 -0.65
CA PHE A 82 17.29 6.71 -1.61
C PHE A 82 16.62 6.59 -2.97
N GLY A 83 15.32 6.89 -3.10
CA GLY A 83 14.58 6.69 -4.33
C GLY A 83 13.80 5.38 -4.32
N LEU A 84 13.97 4.56 -5.36
CA LEU A 84 13.22 3.32 -5.50
C LEU A 84 13.80 2.20 -4.61
N PRO A 85 13.04 1.14 -4.30
CA PRO A 85 13.51 0.11 -3.37
C PRO A 85 14.82 -0.58 -3.77
N GLN A 86 15.10 -0.78 -5.05
CA GLN A 86 16.37 -1.34 -5.50
C GLN A 86 17.57 -0.47 -5.09
N ASP A 87 17.41 0.84 -5.06
CA ASP A 87 18.46 1.78 -4.64
C ASP A 87 18.68 1.70 -3.12
N ILE A 88 17.62 1.41 -2.34
CA ILE A 88 17.72 1.15 -0.90
C ILE A 88 18.57 -0.11 -0.66
N PHE A 89 18.29 -1.20 -1.36
CA PHE A 89 19.01 -2.47 -1.17
C PHE A 89 20.42 -2.47 -1.77
N GLY A 90 20.69 -1.60 -2.75
CA GLY A 90 22.03 -1.35 -3.28
C GLY A 90 22.87 -0.38 -2.45
N ALA A 91 22.29 0.30 -1.46
CA ALA A 91 22.99 1.28 -0.65
C ALA A 91 23.94 0.64 0.38
N SER A 92 25.04 1.34 0.69
CA SER A 92 25.96 0.90 1.74
C SER A 92 25.33 1.03 3.13
N VAL A 93 25.77 0.17 4.07
CA VAL A 93 25.34 0.23 5.48
C VAL A 93 25.53 1.64 6.07
N ALA A 94 26.66 2.28 5.76
CA ALA A 94 26.97 3.63 6.23
C ALA A 94 25.97 4.69 5.70
N ALA A 95 25.48 4.53 4.47
CA ALA A 95 24.45 5.41 3.92
C ALA A 95 23.10 5.15 4.61
N LEU A 96 22.70 3.89 4.73
CA LEU A 96 21.44 3.47 5.36
C LEU A 96 21.34 3.91 6.83
N MET A 97 22.46 3.88 7.56
CA MET A 97 22.53 4.33 8.97
C MET A 97 22.17 5.81 9.18
N LYS A 98 22.14 6.62 8.11
CA LYS A 98 21.66 8.01 8.19
C LYS A 98 20.14 8.11 8.36
N VAL A 99 19.41 7.03 8.07
CA VAL A 99 17.94 6.98 8.06
C VAL A 99 17.41 5.99 9.08
N VAL A 100 18.08 4.86 9.27
CA VAL A 100 17.65 3.77 10.15
C VAL A 100 18.74 3.36 11.14
N PRO A 101 18.38 2.75 12.30
CA PRO A 101 19.36 2.20 13.23
C PRO A 101 20.28 1.15 12.58
N GLN A 102 21.49 0.99 13.13
CA GLN A 102 22.53 0.09 12.59
C GLN A 102 22.03 -1.34 12.31
N LYS A 103 21.21 -1.90 13.20
CA LYS A 103 20.64 -3.25 13.01
C LYS A 103 19.83 -3.35 11.71
N GLN A 104 19.00 -2.35 11.42
CA GLN A 104 18.18 -2.30 10.21
C GLN A 104 19.03 -1.99 8.97
N ALA A 105 20.03 -1.12 9.08
CA ALA A 105 20.94 -0.82 7.99
C ALA A 105 21.72 -2.06 7.52
N VAL A 106 22.25 -2.85 8.46
CA VAL A 106 22.93 -4.11 8.15
C VAL A 106 21.97 -5.13 7.52
N GLN A 107 20.74 -5.23 8.02
CA GLN A 107 19.71 -6.12 7.47
C GLN A 107 19.34 -5.76 6.03
N LEU A 108 19.08 -4.49 5.74
CA LEU A 108 18.70 -4.01 4.40
C LEU A 108 19.82 -4.22 3.37
N ALA A 109 21.08 -4.07 3.77
CA ALA A 109 22.24 -4.30 2.90
C ALA A 109 22.60 -5.79 2.73
N ALA A 110 22.00 -6.68 3.52
CA ALA A 110 22.23 -8.12 3.44
C ALA A 110 21.38 -8.77 2.34
N ALA A 111 21.77 -9.99 1.97
CA ALA A 111 20.95 -10.86 1.14
C ALA A 111 19.61 -11.16 1.83
N VAL A 112 18.57 -11.34 1.03
CA VAL A 112 17.22 -11.69 1.50
C VAL A 112 17.26 -13.04 2.21
N ASP A 113 16.62 -13.14 3.38
CA ASP A 113 16.52 -14.40 4.09
C ASP A 113 15.59 -15.39 3.34
N PRO A 114 15.77 -16.71 3.51
CA PRO A 114 15.00 -17.71 2.75
C PRO A 114 13.49 -17.62 2.95
N VAL A 115 13.01 -17.17 4.11
CA VAL A 115 11.58 -17.06 4.41
C VAL A 115 10.99 -15.90 3.61
N THR A 116 11.62 -14.74 3.64
CA THR A 116 11.22 -13.57 2.84
C THR A 116 11.30 -13.88 1.35
N HIS A 117 12.36 -14.57 0.89
CA HIS A 117 12.51 -14.98 -0.49
C HIS A 117 11.33 -15.84 -0.97
N THR A 118 10.96 -16.86 -0.18
CA THR A 118 9.83 -17.75 -0.48
C THR A 118 8.50 -16.98 -0.55
N LEU A 119 8.31 -15.97 0.31
CA LEU A 119 7.10 -15.14 0.27
C LEU A 119 7.06 -14.28 -0.99
N ILE A 120 8.20 -13.73 -1.42
CA ILE A 120 8.30 -12.98 -2.67
C ILE A 120 7.94 -13.88 -3.86
N GLU A 121 8.52 -15.07 -3.96
CA GLU A 121 8.21 -16.03 -5.03
C GLU A 121 6.71 -16.36 -5.11
N ARG A 122 6.08 -16.61 -3.96
CA ARG A 122 4.61 -16.84 -3.90
C ARG A 122 3.81 -15.63 -4.38
N THR A 123 4.28 -14.42 -4.11
CA THR A 123 3.66 -13.21 -4.63
C THR A 123 3.82 -13.11 -6.14
N PHE A 124 4.97 -13.48 -6.69
CA PHE A 124 5.15 -13.57 -8.15
C PHE A 124 4.22 -14.61 -8.78
N ASP A 125 4.06 -15.79 -8.17
CA ASP A 125 3.10 -16.81 -8.62
C ASP A 125 1.65 -16.29 -8.59
N TRP A 126 1.31 -15.46 -7.61
CA TRP A 126 0.01 -14.80 -7.51
C TRP A 126 -0.14 -13.75 -8.62
N LEU A 127 0.88 -12.93 -8.87
CA LEU A 127 0.89 -11.91 -9.93
C LEU A 127 0.85 -12.48 -11.35
N ALA A 128 1.28 -13.74 -11.54
CA ALA A 128 1.18 -14.43 -12.82
C ALA A 128 -0.28 -14.76 -13.21
N ARG A 129 -1.24 -14.64 -12.28
CA ARG A 129 -2.65 -14.93 -12.54
C ARG A 129 -3.34 -13.75 -13.24
N PRO A 130 -4.32 -13.99 -14.12
CA PRO A 130 -5.07 -12.91 -14.76
C PRO A 130 -5.76 -11.99 -13.74
N GLY A 131 -5.74 -10.67 -13.98
CA GLY A 131 -6.37 -9.68 -13.12
C GLY A 131 -5.63 -9.41 -11.81
N HIS A 132 -4.42 -9.95 -11.61
CA HIS A 132 -3.65 -9.73 -10.40
C HIS A 132 -2.57 -8.69 -10.66
N HIS A 133 -2.52 -7.65 -9.83
CA HIS A 133 -1.64 -6.51 -10.02
C HIS A 133 -1.03 -6.06 -8.69
N ILE A 134 0.08 -5.33 -8.79
CA ILE A 134 0.56 -4.47 -7.71
C ILE A 134 0.49 -3.01 -8.17
N VAL A 135 0.16 -2.12 -7.23
CA VAL A 135 0.19 -0.68 -7.43
C VAL A 135 1.00 -0.07 -6.28
N THR A 136 2.06 0.65 -6.61
CA THR A 136 3.03 1.19 -5.64
C THR A 136 2.91 2.69 -5.52
N LEU A 137 3.54 3.27 -4.50
CA LEU A 137 3.63 4.72 -4.35
C LEU A 137 4.26 5.43 -5.56
N ALA A 138 4.98 4.71 -6.43
CA ALA A 138 5.57 5.26 -7.65
C ALA A 138 4.62 5.25 -8.86
N ASP A 139 3.43 4.65 -8.75
CA ASP A 139 2.51 4.46 -9.88
C ASP A 139 1.41 5.53 -9.90
N GLU A 140 1.02 5.96 -11.10
CA GLU A 140 -0.06 6.96 -11.27
C GLU A 140 -1.43 6.46 -10.81
N LEU A 141 -1.64 5.14 -10.86
CA LEU A 141 -2.87 4.49 -10.39
C LEU A 141 -2.95 4.41 -8.86
N TYR A 142 -1.91 4.81 -8.14
CA TYR A 142 -1.95 4.84 -6.68
C TYR A 142 -2.96 5.89 -6.20
N PRO A 143 -3.95 5.52 -5.36
CA PRO A 143 -4.98 6.45 -4.92
C PRO A 143 -4.41 7.67 -4.18
N ALA A 144 -4.62 8.87 -4.74
CA ALA A 144 -4.16 10.10 -4.13
C ALA A 144 -4.65 10.28 -2.68
N ARG A 145 -5.90 9.86 -2.39
CA ARG A 145 -6.47 9.91 -1.04
C ARG A 145 -5.73 9.06 -0.01
N LEU A 146 -5.07 7.97 -0.44
CA LEU A 146 -4.26 7.17 0.48
C LEU A 146 -2.98 7.92 0.87
N LEU A 147 -2.42 8.75 -0.04
CA LEU A 147 -1.24 9.59 0.26
C LEU A 147 -1.51 10.62 1.37
N ASP A 148 -2.79 10.95 1.61
CA ASP A 148 -3.23 11.89 2.63
C ASP A 148 -3.34 11.26 4.02
N THR A 149 -3.30 9.93 4.10
CA THR A 149 -3.33 9.21 5.37
C THR A 149 -1.98 9.33 6.09
N ALA A 150 -1.96 9.10 7.40
CA ALA A 150 -0.73 9.19 8.20
C ALA A 150 0.33 8.18 7.73
N ASP A 151 -0.12 6.96 7.43
CA ASP A 151 0.72 5.81 7.10
C ASP A 151 0.25 5.17 5.79
N PRO A 152 0.45 5.82 4.62
CA PRO A 152 0.08 5.24 3.34
C PRO A 152 0.85 3.93 3.12
N PRO A 153 0.19 2.85 2.68
CA PRO A 153 0.89 1.63 2.31
C PRO A 153 1.86 1.90 1.14
N SER A 154 3.03 1.28 1.17
CA SER A 154 4.02 1.43 0.09
C SER A 154 3.62 0.73 -1.20
N LEU A 155 2.81 -0.32 -1.08
CA LEU A 155 2.33 -1.18 -2.16
C LEU A 155 0.92 -1.69 -1.83
N LEU A 156 0.09 -1.75 -2.86
CA LEU A 156 -1.25 -2.33 -2.86
C LEU A 156 -1.25 -3.58 -3.74
N TYR A 157 -1.86 -4.65 -3.23
CA TYR A 157 -2.19 -5.83 -4.03
C TYR A 157 -3.61 -5.67 -4.57
N VAL A 158 -3.79 -5.84 -5.87
CA VAL A 158 -5.07 -5.63 -6.56
C VAL A 158 -5.48 -6.92 -7.27
N ASP A 159 -6.67 -7.40 -6.97
CA ASP A 159 -7.35 -8.48 -7.70
C ASP A 159 -8.56 -7.85 -8.41
N GLY A 160 -8.48 -7.76 -9.74
CA GLY A 160 -9.43 -7.05 -10.60
C GLY A 160 -8.81 -5.89 -11.37
N ASP A 161 -9.65 -4.93 -11.77
CA ASP A 161 -9.24 -3.79 -12.59
C ASP A 161 -8.59 -2.68 -11.73
N PRO A 162 -7.27 -2.40 -11.88
CA PRO A 162 -6.60 -1.34 -11.13
C PRO A 162 -7.09 0.07 -11.50
N GLN A 163 -7.78 0.26 -12.64
CA GLN A 163 -8.41 1.54 -12.98
C GLN A 163 -9.54 1.91 -12.01
N ALA A 164 -10.10 0.95 -11.26
CA ALA A 164 -11.10 1.26 -10.23
C ALA A 164 -10.53 2.16 -9.11
N LEU A 165 -9.20 2.18 -8.93
CA LEU A 165 -8.49 2.98 -7.93
C LEU A 165 -8.44 4.48 -8.27
N SER A 166 -8.58 4.85 -9.54
CA SER A 166 -8.54 6.23 -10.00
C SER A 166 -9.92 6.91 -10.03
N ARG A 167 -11.00 6.15 -9.88
CA ARG A 167 -12.39 6.65 -9.89
C ARG A 167 -12.74 7.30 -8.54
N PRO A 168 -13.78 8.16 -8.50
CA PRO A 168 -14.33 8.64 -7.23
C PRO A 168 -14.75 7.48 -6.33
N VAL A 169 -14.21 7.43 -5.11
CA VAL A 169 -14.49 6.33 -4.17
C VAL A 169 -15.43 6.79 -3.06
N LEU A 170 -16.43 5.97 -2.73
CA LEU A 170 -17.24 6.09 -1.51
C LEU A 170 -17.03 4.87 -0.62
N ALA A 171 -16.65 5.10 0.64
CA ALA A 171 -16.61 4.05 1.63
C ALA A 171 -18.03 3.74 2.13
N MET A 172 -18.43 2.47 2.08
CA MET A 172 -19.69 1.99 2.64
C MET A 172 -19.40 1.03 3.79
N VAL A 173 -19.90 1.37 4.98
CA VAL A 173 -19.76 0.57 6.19
C VAL A 173 -21.15 0.28 6.76
N GLY A 174 -21.33 -0.92 7.31
CA GLY A 174 -22.61 -1.38 7.84
C GLY A 174 -22.45 -2.22 9.10
N ALA A 175 -23.58 -2.57 9.71
CA ALA A 175 -23.61 -3.49 10.85
C ALA A 175 -23.28 -4.91 10.39
N ARG A 176 -22.52 -5.68 11.20
CA ARG A 176 -22.18 -7.08 10.88
C ARG A 176 -23.37 -8.05 10.86
N SER A 177 -24.49 -7.61 11.42
CA SER A 177 -25.77 -8.32 11.44
C SER A 177 -26.85 -7.36 10.97
N ALA A 178 -26.77 -6.96 9.70
CA ALA A 178 -27.78 -6.13 9.06
C ALA A 178 -29.13 -6.86 8.96
N THR A 179 -30.22 -6.10 8.98
CA THR A 179 -31.55 -6.63 8.64
C THR A 179 -31.65 -6.81 7.12
N ALA A 180 -32.58 -7.64 6.64
CA ALA A 180 -32.81 -7.82 5.21
C ALA A 180 -33.03 -6.47 4.49
N GLY A 181 -33.89 -5.61 5.03
CA GLY A 181 -34.11 -4.27 4.48
C GLY A 181 -32.87 -3.36 4.54
N GLY A 182 -31.99 -3.55 5.53
CA GLY A 182 -30.70 -2.85 5.59
C GLY A 182 -29.77 -3.27 4.46
N THR A 183 -29.66 -4.57 4.21
CA THR A 183 -28.89 -5.14 3.10
C THR A 183 -29.45 -4.69 1.74
N ASP A 184 -30.77 -4.73 1.56
CA ASP A 184 -31.43 -4.30 0.31
C ASP A 184 -31.16 -2.81 0.03
N ASN A 185 -31.27 -1.96 1.05
CA ASN A 185 -30.97 -0.54 0.93
C ASN A 185 -29.49 -0.28 0.61
N ALA A 186 -28.57 -0.98 1.29
CA ALA A 186 -27.14 -0.86 1.03
C ALA A 186 -26.80 -1.28 -0.41
N PHE A 187 -27.38 -2.38 -0.89
CA PHE A 187 -27.20 -2.86 -2.26
C PHE A 187 -27.76 -1.86 -3.29
N ALA A 188 -28.99 -1.38 -3.10
CA ALA A 188 -29.62 -0.41 -3.99
C ALA A 188 -28.80 0.89 -4.07
N PHE A 189 -28.31 1.38 -2.92
CA PHE A 189 -27.49 2.58 -2.85
C PHE A 189 -26.12 2.40 -3.51
N ALA A 190 -25.45 1.26 -3.24
CA ALA A 190 -24.17 0.92 -3.87
C ALA A 190 -24.31 0.83 -5.40
N ARG A 191 -25.37 0.16 -5.87
CA ARG A 191 -25.67 0.02 -7.30
C ARG A 191 -25.90 1.37 -7.96
N HIS A 192 -26.73 2.22 -7.37
CA HIS A 192 -27.02 3.55 -7.92
C HIS A 192 -25.76 4.39 -8.11
N LEU A 193 -24.86 4.37 -7.12
CA LEU A 193 -23.59 5.09 -7.20
C LEU A 193 -22.60 4.46 -8.18
N ALA A 194 -22.54 3.13 -8.25
CA ALA A 194 -21.71 2.41 -9.22
C ALA A 194 -22.14 2.71 -10.66
N ASP A 195 -23.45 2.72 -10.92
CA ASP A 195 -24.04 3.10 -12.22
C ASP A 195 -23.71 4.57 -12.58
N ALA A 196 -23.51 5.43 -11.56
CA ALA A 196 -23.04 6.81 -11.71
C ALA A 196 -21.51 6.96 -11.80
N GLY A 197 -20.76 5.85 -11.89
CA GLY A 197 -19.30 5.84 -12.08
C GLY A 197 -18.47 5.92 -10.78
N TRP A 198 -19.10 5.74 -9.61
CA TRP A 198 -18.36 5.67 -8.34
C TRP A 198 -17.85 4.25 -8.05
N THR A 199 -16.66 4.17 -7.46
CA THR A 199 -16.16 2.94 -6.84
C THR A 199 -16.66 2.86 -5.40
N ILE A 200 -17.30 1.74 -5.04
CA ILE A 200 -17.68 1.47 -3.64
C ILE A 200 -16.56 0.69 -2.96
N ALA A 201 -16.02 1.25 -1.87
CA ALA A 201 -15.02 0.59 -1.03
C ALA A 201 -15.67 0.07 0.26
N SER A 202 -15.43 -1.20 0.59
CA SER A 202 -15.89 -1.84 1.83
C SER A 202 -14.81 -2.75 2.39
N GLY A 203 -14.91 -3.08 3.68
CA GLY A 203 -13.94 -3.91 4.41
C GLY A 203 -14.09 -5.42 4.21
N LEU A 204 -14.97 -5.86 3.29
CA LEU A 204 -15.33 -7.28 3.08
C LEU A 204 -15.76 -8.01 4.36
N ALA A 205 -16.27 -7.26 5.34
CA ALA A 205 -16.87 -7.84 6.53
C ALA A 205 -18.20 -8.52 6.16
N GLN A 206 -18.58 -9.55 6.91
CA GLN A 206 -19.93 -10.10 6.82
C GLN A 206 -20.94 -9.03 7.27
N GLY A 207 -22.00 -8.81 6.48
CA GLY A 207 -23.05 -7.82 6.75
C GLY A 207 -23.42 -7.01 5.52
#